data_AF-A0A7C5RA58-F1
#
_entry.id   AF-A0A7C5RA58-F1
#
_cell.length_a   1.000
_cell.length_b   1.000
_cell.length_c   1.000
_cell.angle_alpha   90.00
_cell.angle_beta   90.00
_cell.angle_gamma   90.00
#
_symmetry.space_group_name_H-M   'P 1'
#
loop_
_entity.id
_entity.type
_entity.pdbx_description
1 polymer ?
#
loop_
_entity_poly.entity_id
_entity_poly.type
_entity_poly.pdbx_seq_one_letter_code
_entity_poly.pdbx_strand_id
1 'polypeptide(L)'
;MIHAAATDGRGNLIASLGDPDFATYFRSSAKPFQTLTLFRSGVIDHFDFSEREVAVITASHSGEEFHVQLVRKILQRIGASEADLQCGFHPPLDPGAAQKFFAEHRMP
;
A
#
# COMPACT_ATOMS: atom_id res chain seq x y z
N MET A 1 8.28 -10.16 22.20
CA MET A 1 7.83 -9.01 23.03
C MET A 1 7.14 -8.03 22.11
N ILE A 2 6.01 -7.45 22.50
CA ILE A 2 5.30 -6.43 21.72
C ILE A 2 5.66 -5.07 22.29
N HIS A 3 5.95 -4.11 21.41
CA HIS A 3 6.23 -2.71 21.72
C HIS A 3 5.15 -1.86 21.03
N ALA A 4 4.46 -0.99 21.77
CA ALA A 4 3.44 -0.12 21.22
C ALA A 4 3.44 1.23 21.95
N ALA A 5 3.15 2.31 21.20
CA ALA A 5 3.01 3.66 21.71
C ALA A 5 1.83 4.34 21.02
N ALA A 6 1.05 5.12 21.77
CA ALA A 6 0.00 5.98 21.25
C ALA A 6 0.34 7.44 21.61
N THR A 7 0.31 8.33 20.63
CA THR A 7 0.63 9.75 20.81
C THR A 7 -0.54 10.64 20.43
N ASP A 8 -0.57 11.87 20.96
CA ASP A 8 -1.44 12.91 20.43
C ASP A 8 -0.89 13.52 19.12
N GLY A 9 -1.65 14.44 18.51
CA GLY A 9 -1.23 15.14 17.29
C GLY A 9 -0.05 16.13 17.49
N ARG A 10 0.41 16.34 18.73
CA ARG A 10 1.60 17.14 19.07
C ARG A 10 2.81 16.26 19.35
N GLY A 11 2.65 14.93 19.36
CA GLY A 11 3.71 13.97 19.65
C GLY A 11 3.86 13.61 21.12
N ASN A 12 2.96 14.04 22.00
CA ASN A 12 3.01 13.65 23.41
C ASN A 12 2.54 12.19 23.58
N LEU A 13 3.25 11.39 24.38
CA LEU A 13 2.87 10.01 24.68
C LEU A 13 1.61 9.97 25.56
N ILE A 14 0.58 9.28 25.08
CA ILE A 14 -0.70 9.05 25.80
C ILE A 14 -0.66 7.70 26.53
N ALA A 15 -0.14 6.67 25.88
CA ALA A 15 -0.05 5.31 26.44
C ALA A 15 1.05 4.49 25.76
N SER A 16 1.60 3.50 26.44
CA SER A 16 2.57 2.54 25.88
C SER A 16 2.43 1.13 26.45
N LEU A 17 2.95 0.16 25.70
CA LEU A 17 3.15 -1.22 26.10
C LEU A 17 4.57 -1.64 25.70
N GLY A 18 5.37 -2.15 26.64
CA GLY A 18 6.78 -2.46 26.41
C GLY A 18 7.66 -1.20 26.38
N ASP A 19 8.68 -1.20 25.53
CA ASP A 19 9.60 -0.07 25.33
C ASP A 19 9.16 0.81 24.16
N PRO A 20 8.67 2.06 24.40
CA PRO A 20 8.25 2.99 23.35
C PRO A 20 9.42 3.59 22.54
N ASP A 21 10.66 3.52 23.06
CA ASP A 21 11.86 4.04 22.40
C ASP A 21 12.60 2.95 21.61
N PHE A 22 12.02 1.75 21.52
CA PHE A 22 12.60 0.63 20.79
C PHE A 22 12.75 0.93 19.29
N ALA A 23 14.00 1.00 18.81
CA ALA A 23 14.30 1.26 17.42
C ALA A 23 14.16 0.00 16.55
N THR A 24 13.37 0.08 15.48
CA THR A 24 13.18 -0.99 14.49
C THR A 24 12.87 -0.44 13.10
N TYR A 25 12.87 -1.31 12.09
CA TYR A 25 12.54 -0.93 10.72
C TYR A 25 11.05 -0.58 10.60
N PHE A 26 10.73 0.52 9.90
CA PHE A 26 9.35 0.89 9.58
C PHE A 26 8.60 -0.18 8.78
N ARG A 27 9.32 -0.95 7.95
CA ARG A 27 8.70 -1.85 6.98
C ARG A 27 7.61 -1.10 6.22
N SER A 28 6.43 -1.71 6.11
CA SER A 28 5.32 -1.11 5.37
C SER A 28 4.72 0.14 6.01
N SER A 29 5.03 0.50 7.26
CA SER A 29 4.55 1.76 7.84
C SER A 29 5.21 3.00 7.22
N ALA A 30 6.27 2.81 6.41
CA ALA A 30 6.94 3.89 5.70
C ALA A 30 6.15 4.47 4.51
N LYS A 31 5.12 3.78 4.01
CA LYS A 31 4.42 4.15 2.77
C LYS A 31 3.83 5.58 2.75
N PRO A 32 3.24 6.12 3.84
CA PRO A 32 2.78 7.52 3.83
C PRO A 32 3.90 8.53 3.55
N PHE A 33 5.13 8.25 3.99
CA PHE A 33 6.29 9.09 3.65
C PHE A 33 6.67 8.96 2.18
N GLN A 34 6.53 7.76 1.60
CA GLN A 34 6.73 7.53 0.17
C GLN A 34 5.67 8.27 -0.65
N THR A 35 4.37 8.16 -0.32
CA THR A 35 3.29 8.86 -1.02
C THR A 35 3.39 10.38 -0.87
N LEU A 36 3.88 10.90 0.27
CA LEU A 36 4.05 12.34 0.45
C LEU A 36 4.91 12.97 -0.66
N THR A 37 5.85 12.23 -1.22
CA THR A 37 6.65 12.71 -2.38
C THR A 37 5.80 12.93 -3.63
N LEU A 38 4.77 12.11 -3.86
CA LEU A 38 3.83 12.24 -4.97
C LEU A 38 2.90 13.44 -4.81
N PHE A 39 2.44 13.71 -3.58
CA PHE A 39 1.71 14.94 -3.29
C PHE A 39 2.57 16.17 -3.57
N ARG A 40 3.83 16.16 -3.10
CA ARG A 40 4.76 17.28 -3.29
C ARG A 40 5.18 17.51 -4.72
N SER A 41 5.22 16.47 -5.56
CA SER A 41 5.54 16.61 -6.98
C SER A 41 4.36 17.11 -7.83
N GLY A 42 3.14 17.16 -7.26
CA GLY A 42 1.93 17.55 -7.98
C GLY A 42 1.39 16.48 -8.92
N VAL A 43 1.92 15.25 -8.90
CA VAL A 43 1.47 14.19 -9.81
C VAL A 43 0.06 13.70 -9.48
N ILE A 44 -0.37 13.82 -8.23
CA ILE A 44 -1.73 13.49 -7.79
C ILE A 44 -2.74 14.37 -8.54
N ASP A 45 -2.50 15.68 -8.56
CA ASP A 45 -3.35 16.64 -9.27
C ASP A 45 -3.20 16.53 -10.78
N HIS A 46 -1.98 16.31 -11.27
CA HIS A 46 -1.70 16.19 -12.71
C HIS A 46 -2.48 15.05 -13.38
N PHE A 47 -2.58 13.90 -12.70
CA PHE A 47 -3.33 12.74 -13.18
C PHE A 47 -4.75 12.63 -12.59
N ASP A 48 -5.21 13.66 -11.87
CA ASP A 48 -6.54 13.68 -11.23
C ASP A 48 -6.85 12.36 -10.48
N PHE A 49 -5.92 11.94 -9.62
CA PHE A 49 -6.09 10.70 -8.86
C PHE A 49 -7.12 10.88 -7.75
N SER A 50 -8.09 9.98 -7.72
CA SER A 50 -9.11 9.92 -6.67
C SER A 50 -8.53 9.50 -5.32
N GLU A 51 -9.24 9.81 -4.23
CA GLU A 51 -8.86 9.36 -2.88
C GLU A 51 -8.67 7.84 -2.78
N ARG A 52 -9.45 7.06 -3.54
CA ARG A 52 -9.28 5.60 -3.60
C ARG A 52 -7.93 5.23 -4.23
N GLU A 53 -7.58 5.86 -5.35
CA GLU A 53 -6.30 5.62 -6.05
C GLU A 53 -5.12 6.01 -5.17
N VAL A 54 -5.22 7.15 -4.47
CA VAL A 54 -4.23 7.56 -3.47
C VAL A 54 -4.14 6.56 -2.32
N ALA A 55 -5.26 6.02 -1.85
CA ALA A 55 -5.27 5.03 -0.79
C ALA A 55 -4.53 3.75 -1.20
N VAL A 56 -4.74 3.22 -2.42
CA VAL A 56 -4.03 2.01 -2.87
C VAL A 56 -2.54 2.25 -3.10
N ILE A 57 -2.15 3.45 -3.54
CA ILE A 57 -0.73 3.86 -3.64
C ILE A 57 -0.07 3.87 -2.25
N THR A 58 -0.82 4.27 -1.21
CA THR A 58 -0.29 4.52 0.14
C THR A 58 -0.37 3.32 1.07
N ALA A 59 -1.30 2.40 0.84
CA ALA A 59 -1.58 1.33 1.77
C ALA A 59 -0.83 0.03 1.43
N SER A 60 -0.82 -0.88 2.39
CA SER A 60 -0.71 -2.30 2.05
C SER A 60 -2.07 -2.79 1.58
N HIS A 61 -2.09 -3.59 0.53
CA HIS A 61 -3.30 -4.17 -0.03
C HIS A 61 -3.15 -5.68 -0.14
N SER A 62 -4.26 -6.39 0.07
CA SER A 62 -4.28 -7.86 0.12
C SER A 62 -4.47 -8.53 -1.24
N GLY A 63 -4.51 -7.75 -2.33
CA GLY A 63 -4.64 -8.29 -3.69
C GLY A 63 -6.06 -8.71 -4.07
N GLU A 64 -7.08 -8.24 -3.34
CA GLU A 64 -8.48 -8.40 -3.74
C GLU A 64 -8.77 -7.73 -5.09
N GLU A 65 -9.82 -8.19 -5.77
CA GLU A 65 -10.18 -7.76 -7.13
C GLU A 65 -10.27 -6.24 -7.27
N PHE A 66 -10.86 -5.54 -6.30
CA PHE A 66 -10.98 -4.08 -6.37
C PHE A 66 -9.62 -3.37 -6.28
N HIS A 67 -8.63 -3.94 -5.60
CA HIS A 67 -7.26 -3.41 -5.59
C HIS A 67 -6.65 -3.54 -6.98
N VAL A 68 -6.77 -4.72 -7.60
CA VAL A 68 -6.24 -4.99 -8.95
C VAL A 68 -6.86 -4.06 -9.98
N GLN A 69 -8.19 -3.90 -9.95
CA GLN A 69 -8.89 -2.98 -10.84
C GLN A 69 -8.42 -1.54 -10.70
N LEU A 70 -8.13 -1.11 -9.47
CA LEU A 70 -7.68 0.25 -9.20
C LEU A 70 -6.24 0.48 -9.68
N VAL A 71 -5.34 -0.47 -9.43
CA VAL A 71 -3.96 -0.42 -9.94
C VAL A 71 -3.93 -0.42 -11.47
N ARG A 72 -4.77 -1.22 -12.13
CA ARG A 72 -4.92 -1.21 -13.59
C ARG A 72 -5.35 0.16 -14.13
N LYS A 73 -6.30 0.83 -13.45
CA LYS A 73 -6.74 2.19 -13.81
C LYS A 73 -5.59 3.20 -13.66
N ILE A 74 -4.81 3.10 -12.59
CA ILE A 74 -3.64 3.97 -12.38
C ILE A 74 -2.62 3.75 -13.50
N LEU A 75 -2.25 2.50 -13.79
CA LEU A 75 -1.31 2.15 -14.87
C LEU A 75 -1.78 2.71 -16.21
N GLN A 76 -3.05 2.47 -16.58
CA GLN A 76 -3.62 3.01 -17.81
C GLN A 76 -3.53 4.54 -17.86
N ARG A 77 -3.81 5.23 -16.75
CA ARG A 77 -3.80 6.70 -16.69
C ARG A 77 -2.41 7.29 -16.87
N ILE A 78 -1.38 6.61 -16.37
CA ILE A 78 0.02 7.02 -16.55
C ILE A 78 0.64 6.51 -17.88
N GLY A 79 -0.16 5.85 -18.74
CA GLY A 79 0.31 5.31 -20.01
C GLY A 79 1.18 4.06 -19.88
N ALA A 80 1.04 3.31 -18.78
CA ALA A 80 1.74 2.06 -18.50
C ALA A 80 0.79 0.86 -18.49
N SER A 81 1.38 -0.33 -18.37
CA SER A 81 0.71 -1.62 -18.34
C SER A 81 1.33 -2.55 -17.30
N GLU A 82 0.71 -3.71 -17.06
CA GLU A 82 1.30 -4.74 -16.19
C GLU A 82 2.65 -5.24 -16.71
N ALA A 83 2.89 -5.19 -18.03
CA ALA A 83 4.16 -5.61 -18.64
C ALA A 83 5.34 -4.69 -18.29
N ASP A 84 5.06 -3.46 -17.85
CA ASP A 84 6.07 -2.50 -17.40
C ASP A 84 6.50 -2.75 -15.94
N LEU A 85 5.75 -3.60 -15.21
CA LEU A 85 6.06 -3.94 -13.82
C LEU A 85 7.22 -4.95 -13.73
N GLN A 86 8.31 -4.54 -13.11
CA GLN A 86 9.51 -5.37 -12.94
C GLN A 86 9.51 -6.19 -11.63
N CYS A 87 8.36 -6.35 -10.98
CA CYS A 87 8.25 -7.02 -9.68
C CYS A 87 7.88 -8.51 -9.77
N GLY A 88 7.49 -9.00 -10.95
CA GLY A 88 6.97 -10.34 -11.12
C GLY A 88 5.64 -10.57 -10.39
N PHE A 89 5.30 -11.85 -10.18
CA PHE A 89 4.05 -12.26 -9.57
C PHE A 89 4.19 -12.48 -8.06
N HIS A 90 3.17 -12.06 -7.31
CA HIS A 90 2.98 -12.41 -5.90
C HIS A 90 1.53 -12.83 -5.66
N PRO A 91 1.27 -13.98 -5.00
CA PRO A 91 -0.09 -14.39 -4.65
C PRO A 91 -0.84 -13.34 -3.82
N PRO A 92 -2.16 -13.18 -3.98
CA PRO A 92 -2.94 -12.36 -3.07
C PRO A 92 -2.77 -12.82 -1.61
N LEU A 93 -2.75 -11.86 -0.68
CA LEU A 93 -2.75 -12.14 0.76
C LEU A 93 -4.16 -12.47 1.25
N ASP A 94 -5.19 -11.95 0.58
CA ASP A 94 -6.58 -12.30 0.87
C ASP A 94 -6.85 -13.76 0.46
N PRO A 95 -7.33 -14.62 1.37
CA PRO A 95 -7.56 -16.03 1.07
C PRO A 95 -8.55 -16.28 -0.07
N GLY A 96 -9.61 -15.47 -0.17
CA GLY A 96 -10.63 -15.63 -1.21
C GLY A 96 -10.10 -15.27 -2.58
N ALA A 97 -9.38 -14.14 -2.67
CA ALA A 97 -8.69 -13.71 -3.88
C ALA A 97 -7.62 -14.72 -4.31
N ALA A 98 -6.84 -15.26 -3.36
CA ALA A 98 -5.84 -16.28 -3.63
C ALA A 98 -6.47 -17.57 -4.18
N GLN A 99 -7.53 -18.06 -3.54
CA GLN A 99 -8.24 -19.26 -3.99
C GLN A 99 -8.80 -19.08 -5.41
N LYS A 100 -9.47 -17.94 -5.66
CA LYS A 100 -10.02 -17.61 -6.98
C LYS A 100 -8.90 -17.54 -8.03
N PHE A 101 -7.80 -16.86 -7.71
CA PHE A 101 -6.65 -16.75 -8.60
C PHE A 101 -6.11 -18.13 -9.00
N PHE A 102 -5.86 -19.03 -8.04
CA PHE A 102 -5.32 -20.36 -8.34
C PHE A 102 -6.31 -21.30 -9.05
N ALA A 103 -7.61 -21.08 -8.87
CA ALA A 103 -8.63 -21.82 -9.61
C ALA A 103 -8.68 -21.42 -11.09
N GLU A 104 -8.51 -20.12 -11.37
CA GLU A 104 -8.60 -19.54 -12.72
C GLU A 104 -7.27 -19.59 -13.48
N HIS A 105 -6.16 -19.40 -12.77
CA HIS A 105 -4.81 -19.32 -13.30
C HIS A 105 -4.02 -20.47 -12.69
N ARG A 106 -3.72 -21.49 -13.50
CA ARG A 106 -2.71 -22.49 -13.12
C ARG A 106 -1.44 -21.72 -12.79
N MET A 107 -0.81 -22.00 -11.64
CA MET A 107 0.47 -21.39 -11.30
C MET A 107 1.43 -21.51 -12.50
N PRO A 108 2.22 -20.46 -12.80
CA PRO A 108 3.21 -20.54 -13.86
C PRO A 108 4.14 -21.74 -13.67
#